data_AF-A0A926W2V6-F1
#
_entry.id   AF-A0A926W2V6-F1
#
_cell.length_a   1.000
_cell.length_b   1.000
_cell.length_c   1.000
_cell.angle_alpha   90.00
_cell.angle_beta   90.00
_cell.angle_gamma   90.00
#
_symmetry.space_group_name_H-M   'P 1'
#
loop_
_entity.id
_entity.type
_entity.pdbx_description
1 polymer ?
#
loop_
_entity_poly.entity_id
_entity_poly.type
_entity_poly.pdbx_seq_one_letter_code
_entity_poly.pdbx_strand_id
1 'polypeptide(L)'
;MKARFSSPWSKLVMLGGLLGLLGTAPALAQNANFEAITLGSGSLTGSAQGHTSGFFTLSTIAGRDRSGNICAGFAASTPDHILTLQQDFSSLTVQVNSGGNDTTLLIQGPNDNEIRCGDDTDRRNLDASVQDNDFRAGTYRIWVGTHDQGQRHNYTLTVGQ
;
A
#
# COMPACT_ATOMS: atom_id res chain seq x y z
N MET A 1 15.93 27.86 -83.06
CA MET A 1 16.57 28.26 -81.79
C MET A 1 16.48 27.06 -80.84
N LYS A 2 17.59 26.33 -80.62
CA LYS A 2 18.35 26.22 -79.34
C LYS A 2 17.47 26.17 -78.08
N ALA A 3 17.69 25.37 -77.03
CA ALA A 3 18.43 24.15 -76.71
C ALA A 3 18.08 23.87 -75.22
N ARG A 4 18.22 22.60 -74.80
CA ARG A 4 18.01 22.05 -73.44
C ARG A 4 18.70 22.85 -72.32
N PHE A 5 18.17 22.74 -71.09
CA PHE A 5 19.00 22.57 -69.88
C PHE A 5 18.26 21.79 -68.78
N SER A 6 18.96 20.81 -68.21
CA SER A 6 18.59 19.90 -67.12
C SER A 6 19.39 20.24 -65.86
N SER A 7 18.85 20.04 -64.65
CA SER A 7 19.60 19.57 -63.47
C SER A 7 18.69 19.38 -62.23
N PRO A 8 18.89 18.35 -61.38
CA PRO A 8 18.07 18.01 -60.22
C PRO A 8 18.69 18.47 -58.89
N TRP A 9 17.88 18.57 -57.83
CA TRP A 9 18.41 18.61 -56.46
C TRP A 9 17.73 17.57 -55.57
N SER A 10 18.52 16.52 -55.27
CA SER A 10 18.30 15.58 -54.18
C SER A 10 18.11 16.30 -52.86
N LYS A 11 17.13 15.87 -52.07
CA LYS A 11 17.13 16.10 -50.62
C LYS A 11 16.90 14.77 -49.90
N LEU A 12 17.87 14.52 -49.01
CA LEU A 12 18.07 13.46 -48.04
C LEU A 12 16.81 12.70 -47.59
N VAL A 13 16.93 11.37 -47.60
CA VAL A 13 16.18 10.48 -46.70
C VAL A 13 16.85 10.55 -45.33
N MET A 14 16.17 11.11 -44.34
CA MET A 14 16.58 11.05 -42.93
C MET A 14 16.23 9.66 -42.36
N LEU A 15 17.25 8.94 -41.90
CA LEU A 15 17.09 7.83 -40.96
C LEU A 15 16.55 8.37 -39.63
N GLY A 16 15.43 7.82 -39.15
CA GLY A 16 14.92 8.05 -37.80
C GLY A 16 14.62 6.71 -37.13
N GLY A 17 15.62 6.11 -36.48
CA GLY A 17 15.43 4.94 -35.62
C GLY A 17 14.71 5.34 -34.33
N LEU A 18 13.63 4.63 -34.00
CA LEU A 18 12.88 4.79 -32.75
C LEU A 18 13.78 4.52 -31.55
N LEU A 19 14.09 5.56 -30.77
CA LEU A 19 14.59 5.43 -29.41
C LEU A 19 13.38 5.14 -28.51
N GLY A 20 13.25 3.90 -28.03
CA GLY A 20 12.22 3.53 -27.06
C GLY A 20 12.46 4.26 -25.74
N LEU A 21 11.56 5.17 -25.38
CA LEU A 21 11.53 5.79 -24.05
C LEU A 21 11.11 4.74 -23.03
N LEU A 22 12.06 4.26 -22.22
CA LEU A 22 11.76 3.60 -20.95
C LEU A 22 11.15 4.65 -20.02
N GLY A 23 9.84 4.85 -20.10
CA GLY A 23 9.11 5.70 -19.17
C GLY A 23 9.06 5.03 -17.81
N THR A 24 9.86 5.50 -16.86
CA THR A 24 9.59 5.26 -15.44
C THR A 24 8.31 6.02 -15.10
N ALA A 25 7.16 5.36 -15.15
CA ALA A 25 5.93 5.95 -14.66
C ALA A 25 6.17 6.40 -13.21
N PRO A 26 5.85 7.65 -12.84
CA PRO A 26 5.92 8.05 -11.45
C PRO A 26 4.96 7.16 -10.66
N ALA A 27 5.45 6.49 -9.62
CA ALA A 27 4.58 5.90 -8.62
C ALA A 27 3.78 7.06 -8.02
N LEU A 28 2.45 7.05 -8.17
CA LEU A 28 1.61 8.00 -7.47
C LEU A 28 1.83 7.78 -5.97
N ALA A 29 2.45 8.74 -5.30
CA ALA A 29 2.57 8.72 -3.85
C ALA A 29 1.15 8.79 -3.27
N GLN A 30 0.62 7.65 -2.84
CA GLN A 30 -0.66 7.60 -2.13
C GLN A 30 -0.46 8.30 -0.79
N ASN A 31 -1.35 9.23 -0.46
CA ASN A 31 -1.26 10.01 0.77
C ASN A 31 -1.54 9.11 1.98
N ALA A 32 -0.67 9.13 2.99
CA ALA A 32 -0.85 8.44 4.26
C ALA A 32 -0.49 9.37 5.43
N ASN A 33 -1.04 9.08 6.61
CA ASN A 33 -0.85 9.93 7.79
C ASN A 33 0.58 9.85 8.35
N PHE A 34 1.27 8.72 8.15
CA PHE A 34 2.59 8.44 8.71
C PHE A 34 3.52 7.78 7.67
N GLU A 35 4.75 7.52 8.12
CA GLU A 35 5.84 6.97 7.30
C GLU A 35 5.47 5.64 6.62
N ALA A 36 5.99 5.45 5.41
CA ALA A 36 5.79 4.24 4.62
C ALA A 36 6.79 3.13 5.00
N ILE A 37 6.39 1.87 4.76
CA ILE A 37 7.21 0.68 4.94
C ILE A 37 7.48 0.06 3.57
N THR A 38 8.71 -0.38 3.32
CA THR A 38 9.06 -1.12 2.09
C THR A 38 9.74 -2.43 2.44
N LEU A 39 9.20 -3.55 1.94
CA LEU A 39 9.79 -4.87 2.07
C LEU A 39 10.21 -5.41 0.70
N GLY A 40 11.31 -6.16 0.68
CA GLY A 40 11.89 -6.73 -0.53
C GLY A 40 13.10 -7.59 -0.21
N SER A 41 13.90 -7.91 -1.23
CA SER A 41 15.10 -8.74 -1.05
C SER A 41 16.14 -8.16 -0.09
N GLY A 42 16.14 -6.83 0.11
CA GLY A 42 17.02 -6.15 1.05
C GLY A 42 16.52 -6.10 2.50
N SER A 43 15.22 -6.27 2.73
CA SER A 43 14.62 -6.33 4.08
C SER A 43 13.27 -7.05 4.02
N LEU A 44 13.17 -8.17 4.75
CA LEU A 44 11.94 -8.96 4.86
C LEU A 44 11.06 -8.51 6.03
N THR A 45 11.54 -7.57 6.84
CA THR A 45 10.81 -6.98 7.96
C THR A 45 10.92 -5.45 7.92
N GLY A 46 9.98 -4.79 8.58
CA GLY A 46 9.91 -3.33 8.65
C GLY A 46 9.05 -2.88 9.81
N SER A 47 9.22 -1.62 10.20
CA SER A 47 8.43 -1.02 11.27
C SER A 47 8.18 0.46 11.02
N ALA A 48 7.03 0.95 11.47
CA ALA A 48 6.70 2.36 11.50
C ALA A 48 6.03 2.72 12.83
N GLN A 49 6.01 4.01 13.15
CA GLN A 49 5.30 4.53 14.32
C GLN A 49 4.16 5.42 13.85
N GLY A 50 3.09 5.46 14.65
CA GLY A 50 1.92 6.27 14.36
C GLY A 50 1.09 6.47 15.62
N HIS A 51 -0.10 7.04 15.41
CA HIS A 51 -1.12 7.09 16.44
C HIS A 51 -2.49 6.85 15.83
N THR A 52 -3.36 6.12 16.54
CA THR A 52 -4.74 5.92 16.09
C THR A 52 -5.51 7.23 16.15
N SER A 53 -6.54 7.34 15.32
CA SER A 53 -7.51 8.44 15.37
C SER A 53 -8.73 8.11 14.50
N GLY A 54 -9.74 8.97 14.56
CA GLY A 54 -10.81 8.99 13.57
C GLY A 54 -12.12 8.38 14.03
N PHE A 55 -13.15 8.60 13.21
CA PHE A 55 -14.54 8.27 13.51
C PHE A 55 -15.20 7.49 12.36
N PHE A 56 -14.42 7.12 11.33
CA PHE A 56 -14.93 6.37 10.19
C PHE A 56 -14.90 4.89 10.53
N THR A 57 -16.06 4.24 10.43
CA THR A 57 -16.16 2.78 10.58
C THR A 57 -15.31 2.09 9.51
N LEU A 58 -14.45 1.15 9.89
CA LEU A 58 -13.63 0.41 8.94
C LEU A 58 -14.47 -0.34 7.90
N SER A 59 -15.65 -0.84 8.28
CA SER A 59 -16.61 -1.50 7.38
C SER A 59 -17.12 -0.61 6.24
N THR A 60 -17.07 0.72 6.40
CA THR A 60 -17.45 1.68 5.34
C THR A 60 -16.27 1.96 4.41
N ILE A 61 -15.04 1.81 4.89
CA ILE A 61 -13.82 1.89 4.07
C ILE A 61 -13.68 0.61 3.23
N ALA A 62 -13.82 -0.55 3.88
CA ALA A 62 -13.80 -1.86 3.25
C ALA A 62 -14.82 -2.77 3.95
N GLY A 63 -15.76 -3.32 3.18
CA GLY A 63 -16.91 -4.04 3.74
C GLY A 63 -16.54 -5.29 4.55
N ARG A 64 -15.92 -6.27 3.90
CA ARG A 64 -15.55 -7.56 4.50
C ARG A 64 -14.19 -8.01 4.02
N ASP A 65 -13.48 -8.75 4.86
CA ASP A 65 -12.25 -9.43 4.48
C ASP A 65 -12.51 -10.66 3.59
N ARG A 66 -11.43 -11.28 3.09
CA ARG A 66 -11.48 -12.50 2.27
C ARG A 66 -12.13 -13.72 2.96
N SER A 67 -12.23 -13.70 4.28
CA SER A 67 -12.86 -14.76 5.10
C SER A 67 -14.35 -14.46 5.36
N GLY A 68 -14.84 -13.30 4.90
CA GLY A 68 -16.21 -12.86 5.09
C GLY A 68 -16.45 -12.14 6.42
N ASN A 69 -15.42 -11.82 7.21
CA ASN A 69 -15.56 -11.06 8.45
C ASN A 69 -15.78 -9.58 8.15
N ILE A 70 -16.59 -8.91 8.97
CA ILE A 70 -16.73 -7.46 8.90
C ILE A 70 -15.50 -6.82 9.53
N CYS A 71 -14.93 -5.84 8.85
CA CYS A 71 -13.85 -5.02 9.39
C CYS A 71 -14.43 -4.06 10.44
N ALA A 72 -14.37 -4.46 11.71
CA ALA A 72 -14.94 -3.72 12.84
C ALA A 72 -14.05 -2.54 13.26
N GLY A 73 -14.56 -1.68 14.14
CA GLY A 73 -13.83 -0.54 14.69
C GLY A 73 -13.76 0.69 13.77
N PHE A 74 -12.91 1.63 14.17
CA PHE A 74 -12.88 2.99 13.63
C PHE A 74 -11.47 3.45 13.33
N ALA A 75 -11.31 4.21 12.24
CA ALA A 75 -10.05 4.84 11.88
C ALA A 75 -10.27 6.22 11.23
N ALA A 76 -9.16 6.86 10.83
CA ALA A 76 -9.18 8.00 9.95
C ALA A 76 -9.63 7.59 8.53
N SER A 77 -10.13 8.54 7.74
CA SER A 77 -10.50 8.27 6.34
C SER A 77 -9.28 8.02 5.45
N THR A 78 -8.15 8.65 5.77
CA THR A 78 -6.84 8.43 5.11
C THR A 78 -6.12 7.26 5.76
N PRO A 79 -5.45 6.36 5.00
CA PRO A 79 -4.64 5.30 5.59
C PRO A 79 -3.51 5.86 6.44
N ASP A 80 -3.13 5.11 7.47
CA ASP A 80 -2.05 5.48 8.37
C ASP A 80 -0.68 5.21 7.73
N HIS A 81 -0.54 4.07 7.07
CA HIS A 81 0.70 3.68 6.42
C HIS A 81 0.48 3.16 5.01
N ILE A 82 1.48 3.39 4.17
CA ILE A 82 1.65 2.69 2.91
C ILE A 82 2.70 1.59 3.09
N LEU A 83 2.36 0.35 2.75
CA LEU A 83 3.29 -0.76 2.68
C LEU A 83 3.56 -1.10 1.22
N THR A 84 4.81 -1.03 0.79
CA THR A 84 5.24 -1.46 -0.55
C THR A 84 5.97 -2.79 -0.46
N LEU A 85 5.40 -3.82 -1.08
CA LEU A 85 6.04 -5.13 -1.25
C LEU A 85 6.69 -5.19 -2.63
N GLN A 86 8.01 -5.27 -2.67
CA GLN A 86 8.80 -5.35 -3.91
C GLN A 86 8.82 -6.76 -4.53
N GLN A 87 8.32 -7.75 -3.80
CA GLN A 87 8.21 -9.14 -4.21
C GLN A 87 7.00 -9.79 -3.54
N ASP A 88 6.61 -10.97 -4.00
CA ASP A 88 5.60 -11.78 -3.34
C ASP A 88 6.11 -12.33 -2.00
N PHE A 89 5.23 -12.41 -1.01
CA PHE A 89 5.46 -13.02 0.29
C PHE A 89 4.44 -14.13 0.53
N SER A 90 4.93 -15.34 0.80
CA SER A 90 4.05 -16.48 1.08
C SER A 90 3.21 -16.31 2.35
N SER A 91 3.75 -15.58 3.33
CA SER A 91 3.13 -15.25 4.62
C SER A 91 3.68 -13.91 5.08
N LEU A 92 2.82 -13.09 5.69
CA LEU A 92 3.21 -11.91 6.45
C LEU A 92 2.39 -11.81 7.73
N THR A 93 3.04 -11.33 8.77
CA THR A 93 2.42 -10.84 9.99
C THR A 93 2.53 -9.33 10.02
N VAL A 94 1.39 -8.66 10.22
CA VAL A 94 1.27 -7.22 10.48
C VAL A 94 0.75 -7.09 11.91
N GLN A 95 1.56 -6.51 12.80
CA GLN A 95 1.28 -6.48 14.23
C GLN A 95 1.36 -5.05 14.75
N VAL A 96 0.34 -4.65 15.52
CA VAL A 96 0.34 -3.41 16.31
C VAL A 96 0.96 -3.68 17.67
N ASN A 97 1.69 -2.70 18.20
CA ASN A 97 2.04 -2.63 19.60
C ASN A 97 1.69 -1.22 20.11
N SER A 98 0.60 -1.13 20.87
CA SER A 98 0.10 0.12 21.47
C SER A 98 0.32 0.19 22.98
N GLY A 99 0.96 -0.83 23.57
CA GLY A 99 1.07 -0.99 25.02
C GLY A 99 -0.21 -1.56 25.65
N GLY A 100 -1.03 -2.30 24.89
CA GLY A 100 -2.22 -3.01 25.38
C GLY A 100 -3.54 -2.25 25.25
N ASN A 101 -3.62 -1.23 24.38
CA ASN A 101 -4.90 -0.59 24.05
C ASN A 101 -5.65 -1.41 23.00
N ASP A 102 -6.97 -1.24 22.96
CA ASP A 102 -7.86 -1.96 22.05
C ASP A 102 -7.80 -1.38 20.63
N THR A 103 -6.99 -2.01 19.79
CA THR A 103 -6.71 -1.57 18.42
C THR A 103 -7.33 -2.53 17.42
N THR A 104 -7.58 -2.04 16.21
CA THR A 104 -8.04 -2.84 15.08
C THR A 104 -7.18 -2.53 13.84
N LEU A 105 -7.17 -3.42 12.86
CA LEU A 105 -6.40 -3.32 11.63
C LEU A 105 -7.29 -3.52 10.40
N LEU A 106 -7.09 -2.68 9.40
CA LEU A 106 -7.54 -2.91 8.02
C LEU A 106 -6.34 -2.78 7.09
N ILE A 107 -6.17 -3.80 6.24
CA ILE A 107 -5.17 -3.83 5.18
C ILE A 107 -5.91 -4.00 3.85
N GLN A 108 -5.72 -3.04 2.95
CA GLN A 108 -6.22 -3.09 1.58
C GLN A 108 -5.06 -3.28 0.62
N GLY A 109 -5.12 -4.35 -0.17
CA GLY A 109 -4.09 -4.70 -1.15
C GLY A 109 -4.15 -3.91 -2.45
N PRO A 110 -3.23 -4.20 -3.39
CA PRO A 110 -2.99 -3.40 -4.59
C PRO A 110 -4.17 -3.32 -5.56
N ASN A 111 -5.05 -4.32 -5.51
CA ASN A 111 -6.22 -4.45 -6.38
C ASN A 111 -7.52 -3.92 -5.74
N ASP A 112 -7.43 -3.24 -4.60
CA ASP A 112 -8.52 -2.71 -3.77
C ASP A 112 -9.52 -3.74 -3.19
N ASN A 113 -9.58 -4.95 -3.75
CA ASN A 113 -10.48 -6.04 -3.34
C ASN A 113 -9.82 -7.03 -2.37
N GLU A 114 -8.51 -6.95 -2.19
CA GLU A 114 -7.78 -7.79 -1.25
C GLU A 114 -7.84 -7.16 0.14
N ILE A 115 -8.86 -7.53 0.91
CA ILE A 115 -9.12 -6.98 2.23
C ILE A 115 -8.74 -8.00 3.30
N ARG A 116 -7.95 -7.54 4.28
CA ARG A 116 -7.61 -8.29 5.49
C ARG A 116 -7.88 -7.42 6.69
N CYS A 117 -8.58 -7.98 7.67
CA CYS A 117 -8.95 -7.26 8.88
C CYS A 117 -8.48 -8.06 10.10
N GLY A 118 -7.95 -7.34 11.08
CA GLY A 118 -7.39 -7.91 12.30
C GLY A 118 -7.92 -7.18 13.50
N ASP A 119 -8.14 -7.90 14.58
CA ASP A 119 -8.53 -7.35 15.88
C ASP A 119 -7.61 -7.96 16.95
N ASP A 120 -8.04 -7.99 18.20
CA ASP A 120 -7.25 -8.47 19.34
C ASP A 120 -6.62 -9.87 19.15
N THR A 121 -5.40 -10.01 19.69
CA THR A 121 -4.66 -11.28 19.65
C THR A 121 -4.96 -12.17 20.85
N ASP A 122 -5.28 -11.58 22.01
CA ASP A 122 -5.79 -12.28 23.18
C ASP A 122 -6.47 -11.33 24.21
N ARG A 123 -7.21 -11.85 25.18
CA ARG A 123 -7.94 -11.04 26.18
C ARG A 123 -7.04 -10.21 27.13
N ARG A 124 -5.74 -10.45 27.16
CA ARG A 124 -4.74 -9.70 27.93
C ARG A 124 -3.95 -8.74 27.04
N ASN A 125 -4.00 -8.90 25.73
CA ASN A 125 -3.40 -8.04 24.73
C ASN A 125 -4.38 -7.73 23.59
N LEU A 126 -4.98 -6.56 23.69
CA LEU A 126 -5.95 -6.05 22.71
C LEU A 126 -5.27 -5.39 21.49
N ASP A 127 -3.95 -5.59 21.33
CA ASP A 127 -3.25 -5.16 20.14
C ASP A 127 -3.64 -6.01 18.92
N ALA A 128 -3.98 -5.32 17.82
CA ALA A 128 -4.42 -5.96 16.60
C ALA A 128 -3.30 -6.65 15.83
N SER A 129 -3.65 -7.76 15.18
CA SER A 129 -2.75 -8.49 14.29
C SER A 129 -3.47 -9.05 13.07
N VAL A 130 -2.75 -9.09 11.95
CA VAL A 130 -3.10 -9.88 10.78
C VAL A 130 -1.93 -10.80 10.45
N GLN A 131 -2.15 -12.10 10.56
CA GLN A 131 -1.26 -13.11 10.00
C GLN A 131 -1.99 -13.82 8.86
N ASP A 132 -1.51 -13.68 7.64
CA ASP A 132 -2.15 -14.27 6.46
C ASP A 132 -1.11 -14.61 5.38
N ASN A 133 -1.55 -15.36 4.39
CA ASN A 133 -0.76 -15.84 3.27
C ASN A 133 -1.06 -15.06 1.98
N ASP A 134 -0.25 -15.36 0.95
CA ASP A 134 -0.45 -14.94 -0.43
C ASP A 134 -0.43 -13.41 -0.63
N PHE A 135 0.55 -12.73 -0.05
CA PHE A 135 0.78 -11.31 -0.29
C PHE A 135 1.52 -11.11 -1.61
N ARG A 136 0.85 -10.51 -2.59
CA ARG A 136 1.46 -10.16 -3.88
C ARG A 136 2.29 -8.89 -3.79
N ALA A 137 3.32 -8.78 -4.62
CA ALA A 137 4.05 -7.53 -4.82
C ALA A 137 3.07 -6.39 -5.18
N GLY A 138 3.32 -5.21 -4.63
CA GLY A 138 2.50 -4.03 -4.86
C GLY A 138 2.35 -3.14 -3.64
N THR A 139 1.43 -2.19 -3.74
CA THR A 139 1.17 -1.18 -2.71
C THR A 139 -0.06 -1.56 -1.90
N TYR A 140 0.09 -1.59 -0.58
CA TYR A 140 -0.95 -1.85 0.39
C TYR A 140 -1.18 -0.59 1.21
N ARG A 141 -2.45 -0.36 1.58
CA ARG A 141 -2.85 0.72 2.48
C ARG A 141 -3.26 0.10 3.80
N ILE A 142 -2.73 0.64 4.89
CA ILE A 142 -2.95 0.13 6.24
C ILE A 142 -3.61 1.21 7.07
N TRP A 143 -4.73 0.87 7.69
CA TRP A 143 -5.36 1.67 8.73
C TRP A 143 -5.15 0.97 10.07
N VAL A 144 -4.61 1.71 11.04
CA VAL A 144 -4.56 1.27 12.44
C VAL A 144 -5.63 2.04 13.19
N GLY A 145 -6.69 1.31 13.55
CA GLY A 145 -7.86 1.85 14.20
C GLY A 145 -7.96 1.45 15.67
N THR A 146 -9.12 1.75 16.25
CA THR A 146 -9.52 1.35 17.60
C THR A 146 -10.93 0.78 17.60
N HIS A 147 -11.23 -0.05 18.60
CA HIS A 147 -12.58 -0.61 18.76
C HIS A 147 -13.62 0.50 18.96
N ASP A 148 -13.29 1.48 19.80
CA ASP A 148 -14.10 2.67 20.04
C ASP A 148 -13.63 3.85 19.18
N GLN A 149 -14.59 4.65 18.70
CA GLN A 149 -14.32 5.83 17.87
C GLN A 149 -13.54 6.92 18.63
N GLY A 150 -12.72 7.68 17.90
CA GLY A 150 -12.05 8.89 18.39
C GLY A 150 -10.93 8.65 19.40
N GLN A 151 -10.61 7.39 19.71
CA GLN A 151 -9.50 7.05 20.58
C GLN A 151 -8.17 7.35 19.90
N ARG A 152 -7.19 7.79 20.71
CA ARG A 152 -5.85 8.16 20.24
C ARG A 152 -4.81 7.47 21.09
N HIS A 153 -4.18 6.45 20.52
CA HIS A 153 -3.10 5.69 21.13
C HIS A 153 -1.89 5.71 20.21
N ASN A 154 -0.72 5.98 20.78
CA ASN A 154 0.53 5.81 20.04
C ASN A 154 0.79 4.32 19.86
N TYR A 155 1.38 3.96 18.72
CA TYR A 155 1.73 2.57 18.45
C TYR A 155 3.03 2.45 17.64
N THR A 156 3.61 1.26 17.69
CA THR A 156 4.55 0.77 16.67
C THR A 156 3.86 -0.31 15.86
N LEU A 157 3.88 -0.16 14.53
CA LEU A 157 3.46 -1.17 13.57
C LEU A 157 4.69 -1.95 13.12
N THR A 158 4.65 -3.27 13.20
CA THR A 158 5.68 -4.15 12.62
C THR A 158 5.08 -4.99 11.51
N VAL A 159 5.87 -5.20 10.45
CA VAL A 159 5.52 -6.07 9.32
C VAL A 159 6.68 -7.01 9.06
N GLY A 160 6.42 -8.30 8.93
CA GLY A 160 7.47 -9.28 8.66
C GLY A 160 6.92 -10.65 8.33
N GLN A 161 7.76 -11.48 7.72
CA GLN A 161 7.48 -12.90 7.52
C GLN A 161 7.62 -13.69 8.82
#